data_AF-A0A957JZA0-F1
#
_entry.id   AF-A0A957JZA0-F1
#
_cell.length_a   1.000
_cell.length_b   1.000
_cell.length_c   1.000
_cell.angle_alpha   90.00
_cell.angle_beta   90.00
_cell.angle_gamma   90.00
#
_symmetry.space_group_name_H-M   'P 1'
#
loop_
_entity.id
_entity.type
_entity.pdbx_description
1 polymer ?
#
loop_
_entity_poly.entity_id
_entity_poly.type
_entity_poly.pdbx_seq_one_letter_code
_entity_poly.pdbx_strand_id
1 'polypeptide(L)'
;SLWRQPLVLFGLTGLLIASRRRLLTRWSTLENGRTWRLIVVLVAMLAVWPLSTYDVNLYFGYTHLADRLLLLACAALMVWRPIFLLPLLFLFQVMLKQFDYPLGNYPWTEINLILRSLTLALAALLLYFATGRKQFANFCFLLFCLIAAQYFRGGFHKLRIGWILHPHLNLLMHGAWAMGWARFLPAESWARLIQMVSAANVPLMLFALIVEAGAILALWRRRWLPWFLFGWMTLHGGIFLYSGFFFWKWMGLELILLLTLFWRKQPVELPIFSRPYFLFSLLLISLGRILFGAPNLSWFDTPLAYDYEFEVVGASGAVYDLPPSQLSYYNDGFVLGIFDQLTAEPQLTNAYAVTNDPQMAADLIAAHSVADILTLEAQFPASTYDEARVAAMDDFLRRYLGHWNEPAAPTLLLCQIPSPPHLWSFAEHTVFSEQEPAARVDIYQTVSFYY
;
A
#
# COMPACT_ATOMS: atom_id res chain seq x y z
N SER A 1 10.22 15.24 -6.54
CA SER A 1 9.67 16.62 -6.66
C SER A 1 9.66 17.39 -5.32
N LEU A 2 10.68 17.20 -4.46
CA LEU A 2 10.77 17.80 -3.11
C LEU A 2 10.95 19.33 -3.08
N TRP A 3 11.40 19.93 -4.18
CA TRP A 3 11.67 21.38 -4.29
C TRP A 3 10.44 22.31 -4.25
N ARG A 4 9.20 21.77 -4.22
CA ARG A 4 7.97 22.59 -4.04
C ARG A 4 7.60 22.83 -2.57
N GLN A 5 8.29 22.20 -1.62
CA GLN A 5 8.01 22.33 -0.18
C GLN A 5 8.28 23.72 0.42
N PRO A 6 9.30 24.50 0.00
CA PRO A 6 9.56 25.81 0.61
C PRO A 6 8.43 26.82 0.41
N LEU A 7 7.83 26.88 -0.79
CA LEU A 7 6.71 27.78 -1.08
C LEU A 7 5.45 27.42 -0.28
N VAL A 8 5.21 26.12 -0.08
CA VAL A 8 4.12 25.63 0.79
C VAL A 8 4.40 26.00 2.25
N LEU A 9 5.64 25.84 2.73
CA LEU A 9 6.04 26.23 4.08
C LEU A 9 5.95 27.74 4.32
N PHE A 10 6.34 28.58 3.36
CA PHE A 10 6.18 30.04 3.46
C PHE A 10 4.71 30.46 3.45
N GLY A 11 3.88 29.88 2.59
CA GLY A 11 2.43 30.11 2.59
C GLY A 11 1.77 29.68 3.89
N LEU A 12 2.16 28.51 4.43
CA LEU A 12 1.70 28.03 5.73
C LEU A 12 2.12 28.98 6.86
N THR A 13 3.36 29.47 6.84
CA THR A 13 3.86 30.38 7.88
C THR A 13 3.09 31.70 7.89
N GLY A 14 2.82 32.30 6.73
CA GLY A 14 1.98 33.50 6.62
C GLY A 14 0.55 33.28 7.11
N LEU A 15 -0.05 32.13 6.77
CA LEU A 15 -1.36 31.71 7.26
C LEU A 15 -1.40 31.51 8.78
N LEU A 16 -0.38 30.88 9.35
CA LEU A 16 -0.27 30.65 10.79
C LEU A 16 -0.15 31.97 11.56
N ILE A 17 0.59 32.95 11.04
CA ILE A 17 0.75 34.27 11.65
C ILE A 17 -0.59 35.03 11.63
N ALA A 18 -1.28 35.07 10.48
CA ALA A 18 -2.54 35.79 10.33
C ALA A 18 -3.71 35.16 11.14
N SER A 19 -3.64 33.86 11.43
CA SER A 19 -4.71 33.09 12.07
C SER A 19 -4.45 32.72 13.53
N ARG A 20 -3.49 33.37 14.22
CA ARG A 20 -3.03 33.03 15.59
C ARG A 20 -4.13 32.69 16.60
N ARG A 21 -5.27 33.43 16.60
CA ARG A 21 -6.40 33.17 17.51
C ARG A 21 -7.18 31.88 17.19
N ARG A 22 -7.17 31.42 15.93
CA ARG A 22 -7.92 30.25 15.44
C ARG A 22 -7.08 28.97 15.39
N LEU A 23 -5.76 29.03 15.50
CA LEU A 23 -4.92 27.82 15.49
C LEU A 23 -5.20 26.89 16.67
N LEU A 24 -5.49 27.47 17.84
CA LEU A 24 -5.83 26.73 19.06
C LEU A 24 -7.34 26.51 19.20
N THR A 25 -8.06 26.41 18.08
CA THR A 25 -9.50 26.13 18.07
C THR A 25 -9.78 24.70 18.55
N ARG A 26 -10.92 24.46 19.22
CA ARG A 26 -11.33 23.10 19.63
C ARG A 26 -12.04 22.42 18.46
N TRP A 27 -12.00 21.09 18.40
CA TRP A 27 -12.83 20.34 17.46
C TRP A 27 -14.31 20.75 17.53
N SER A 28 -14.85 20.98 18.73
CA SER A 28 -16.26 21.29 18.97
C SER A 28 -16.76 22.60 18.35
N THR A 29 -15.88 23.52 17.95
CA THR A 29 -16.30 24.78 17.31
C THR A 29 -16.37 24.65 15.79
N LEU A 30 -15.85 23.55 15.22
CA LEU A 30 -16.00 23.22 13.82
C LEU A 30 -17.43 22.74 13.56
N GLU A 31 -17.91 22.96 12.34
CA GLU A 31 -19.15 22.32 11.87
C GLU A 31 -19.02 20.80 11.94
N ASN A 32 -19.95 20.13 12.61
CA ASN A 32 -19.88 18.69 12.85
C ASN A 32 -18.54 18.25 13.48
N GLY A 33 -17.99 19.10 14.35
CA GLY A 33 -16.67 18.95 14.94
C GLY A 33 -16.36 17.61 15.60
N ARG A 34 -17.36 16.98 16.23
CA ARG A 34 -17.23 15.63 16.81
C ARG A 34 -16.99 14.57 15.72
N THR A 35 -17.68 14.67 14.59
CA THR A 35 -17.53 13.73 13.48
C THR A 35 -16.20 13.95 12.76
N TRP A 36 -15.84 15.21 12.50
CA TRP A 36 -14.50 15.60 12.04
C TRP A 36 -13.40 14.97 12.88
N ARG A 37 -13.45 15.18 14.20
CA ARG A 37 -12.47 14.64 15.14
C ARG A 37 -12.36 13.13 15.01
N LEU A 38 -13.48 12.42 15.00
CA LEU A 38 -13.47 10.95 14.93
C LEU A 38 -12.87 10.45 13.62
N ILE A 39 -13.25 11.02 12.47
CA ILE A 39 -12.69 10.62 11.17
C ILE A 39 -11.18 10.89 11.14
N VAL A 40 -10.76 12.12 11.41
CA VAL A 40 -9.33 12.50 11.30
C VAL A 40 -8.47 11.76 12.32
N VAL A 41 -8.91 11.65 13.58
CA VAL A 41 -8.15 10.96 14.63
C VAL A 41 -8.01 9.48 14.29
N LEU A 42 -9.10 8.78 13.96
CA LEU A 42 -9.03 7.34 13.68
C LEU A 42 -8.20 7.05 12.43
N VAL A 43 -8.34 7.84 11.37
CA VAL A 43 -7.53 7.68 10.15
C VAL A 43 -6.04 7.96 10.42
N ALA A 44 -5.73 8.94 11.27
CA ALA A 44 -4.35 9.17 11.68
C ALA A 44 -3.81 8.02 12.55
N MET A 45 -4.63 7.36 13.37
CA MET A 45 -4.17 6.18 14.11
C MET A 45 -3.79 5.03 13.16
N LEU A 46 -4.51 4.84 12.05
CA LEU A 46 -4.14 3.86 11.02
C LEU A 46 -2.75 4.15 10.42
N ALA A 47 -2.39 5.42 10.30
CA ALA A 47 -1.07 5.83 9.83
C ALA A 47 0.01 5.71 10.91
N VAL A 48 -0.29 6.17 12.13
CA VAL A 48 0.68 6.24 13.24
C VAL A 48 1.05 4.86 13.77
N TRP A 49 0.12 3.91 13.76
CA TRP A 49 0.36 2.57 14.29
C TRP A 49 1.61 1.91 13.69
N PRO A 50 1.72 1.65 12.37
CA PRO A 50 2.90 1.01 11.81
C PRO A 50 4.20 1.76 12.12
N LEU A 51 4.20 3.09 12.16
CA LEU A 51 5.41 3.87 12.43
C LEU A 51 5.76 4.05 13.91
N SER A 52 4.90 3.62 14.82
CA SER A 52 5.17 3.70 16.26
C SER A 52 5.52 2.35 16.88
N THR A 53 5.16 1.25 16.21
CA THR A 53 5.30 -0.13 16.72
C THR A 53 6.30 -0.97 15.94
N TYR A 54 7.12 -0.35 15.08
CA TYR A 54 8.15 -1.08 14.33
C TYR A 54 9.29 -1.59 15.19
N ASP A 55 9.99 -2.65 14.79
CA ASP A 55 11.18 -3.07 15.52
C ASP A 55 12.39 -2.15 15.25
N VAL A 56 13.60 -2.53 15.64
CA VAL A 56 14.82 -1.79 15.30
C VAL A 56 14.94 -1.66 13.78
N ASN A 57 15.26 -0.47 13.26
CA ASN A 57 15.67 -0.34 11.87
C ASN A 57 17.12 -0.80 11.76
N LEU A 58 17.33 -2.06 11.37
CA LEU A 58 18.66 -2.66 11.27
C LEU A 58 19.52 -2.07 10.15
N TYR A 59 18.97 -1.37 9.15
CA TYR A 59 19.82 -0.65 8.19
C TYR A 59 20.55 0.52 8.87
N PHE A 60 19.85 1.27 9.73
CA PHE A 60 20.44 2.40 10.45
C PHE A 60 21.03 2.03 11.82
N GLY A 61 20.67 0.88 12.40
CA GLY A 61 21.08 0.49 13.75
C GLY A 61 20.37 1.27 14.87
N TYR A 62 19.21 1.87 14.60
CA TYR A 62 18.48 2.71 15.56
C TYR A 62 17.02 2.30 15.75
N THR A 63 16.51 2.51 16.97
CA THR A 63 15.09 2.34 17.31
C THR A 63 14.24 3.55 16.98
N HIS A 64 14.85 4.72 16.71
CA HIS A 64 14.15 5.98 16.48
C HIS A 64 13.14 6.34 17.59
N LEU A 65 13.43 5.99 18.84
CA LEU A 65 12.50 6.18 19.97
C LEU A 65 11.99 7.62 20.08
N ALA A 66 12.86 8.62 19.90
CA ALA A 66 12.48 10.03 19.97
C ALA A 66 11.46 10.40 18.89
N ASP A 67 11.65 9.97 17.64
CA ASP A 67 10.74 10.24 16.53
C ASP A 67 9.38 9.58 16.77
N ARG A 68 9.36 8.34 17.27
CA ARG A 68 8.14 7.60 17.63
C ARG A 68 7.37 8.26 18.76
N LEU A 69 8.05 8.66 19.83
CA LEU A 69 7.43 9.36 20.95
C LEU A 69 6.88 10.71 20.52
N LEU A 70 7.59 11.43 19.64
CA LEU A 70 7.12 12.70 19.10
C LEU A 70 5.90 12.50 18.18
N LEU A 71 5.89 11.45 17.35
CA LEU A 71 4.74 11.08 16.52
C LEU A 71 3.51 10.76 17.38
N LEU A 72 3.68 9.93 18.42
CA LEU A 72 2.63 9.59 19.38
C LEU A 72 2.14 10.80 20.18
N ALA A 73 3.05 11.68 20.60
CA ALA A 73 2.69 12.93 21.25
C ALA A 73 1.87 13.83 20.33
N CYS A 74 2.26 13.96 19.06
CA CYS A 74 1.51 14.72 18.05
C CYS A 74 0.12 14.10 17.81
N ALA A 75 0.02 12.77 17.76
CA ALA A 75 -1.24 12.04 17.67
C ALA A 75 -2.17 12.30 18.87
N ALA A 76 -1.64 12.24 20.09
CA ALA A 76 -2.37 12.53 21.32
C ALA A 76 -2.81 14.01 21.38
N LEU A 77 -1.93 14.95 21.02
CA LEU A 77 -2.24 16.37 20.99
C LEU A 77 -3.26 16.71 19.88
N MET A 78 -3.27 15.98 18.77
CA MET A 78 -4.27 16.13 17.71
C MET A 78 -5.68 15.79 18.20
N VAL A 79 -5.81 14.80 19.08
CA VAL A 79 -7.08 14.47 19.74
C VAL A 79 -7.64 15.68 20.51
N TRP A 80 -6.75 16.51 21.06
CA TRP A 80 -7.12 17.77 21.73
C TRP A 80 -7.34 18.92 20.74
N ARG A 81 -6.40 19.19 19.83
CA ARG A 81 -6.45 20.30 18.86
C ARG A 81 -6.15 19.88 17.43
N PRO A 82 -6.97 20.27 16.43
CA PRO A 82 -6.77 19.91 15.04
C PRO A 82 -5.44 20.37 14.43
N ILE A 83 -4.81 21.44 14.93
CA ILE A 83 -3.56 21.97 14.36
C ILE A 83 -2.39 20.99 14.44
N PHE A 84 -2.40 20.06 15.40
CA PHE A 84 -1.33 19.05 15.53
C PHE A 84 -1.34 18.00 14.41
N LEU A 85 -2.36 18.01 13.53
CA LEU A 85 -2.31 17.24 12.29
C LEU A 85 -1.14 17.68 11.39
N LEU A 86 -0.76 18.97 11.41
CA LEU A 86 0.36 19.49 10.61
C LEU A 86 1.71 18.87 11.01
N PRO A 87 2.19 19.00 12.27
CA PRO A 87 3.44 18.36 12.67
C PRO A 87 3.36 16.83 12.60
N LEU A 88 2.19 16.23 12.86
CA LEU A 88 2.00 14.78 12.67
C LEU A 88 2.28 14.36 11.22
N LEU A 89 1.70 15.03 10.23
CA LEU A 89 1.90 14.70 8.82
C LEU A 89 3.32 14.95 8.33
N PHE A 90 4.00 15.97 8.89
CA PHE A 90 5.40 16.24 8.61
C PHE A 90 6.27 15.08 9.11
N LEU A 91 6.16 14.73 10.40
CA LEU A 91 6.93 13.64 11.00
C LEU A 91 6.66 12.32 10.31
N PHE A 92 5.38 12.04 10.01
CA PHE A 92 4.97 10.84 9.30
C PHE A 92 5.68 10.69 7.95
N GLN A 93 5.75 11.76 7.14
CA GLN A 93 6.43 11.71 5.84
C GLN A 93 7.95 11.56 5.98
N VAL A 94 8.56 12.22 6.97
CA VAL A 94 10.00 12.09 7.24
C VAL A 94 10.34 10.65 7.61
N MET A 95 9.56 10.05 8.51
CA MET A 95 9.75 8.66 8.92
C MET A 95 9.51 7.68 7.76
N LEU A 96 8.46 7.86 6.95
CA LEU A 96 8.25 7.01 5.76
C LEU A 96 9.43 7.05 4.79
N LYS A 97 10.06 8.21 4.62
CA LYS A 97 11.20 8.36 3.71
C LYS A 97 12.46 7.63 4.17
N GLN A 98 12.55 7.25 5.44
CA GLN A 98 13.64 6.41 5.95
C GLN A 98 13.57 4.99 5.38
N PHE A 99 12.35 4.45 5.18
CA PHE A 99 12.14 3.11 4.62
C PHE A 99 12.20 3.07 3.09
N ASP A 100 12.12 4.23 2.45
CA ASP A 100 12.35 4.37 1.01
C ASP A 100 13.85 4.43 0.67
N TYR A 101 14.73 4.60 1.67
CA TYR A 101 16.18 4.67 1.47
C TYR A 101 16.86 3.39 2.01
N PRO A 102 17.89 2.85 1.33
CA PRO A 102 18.51 3.32 0.07
C PRO A 102 17.85 2.75 -1.19
N LEU A 103 16.98 1.76 -1.06
CA LEU A 103 16.51 0.94 -2.19
C LEU A 103 15.47 1.64 -3.08
N GLY A 104 14.70 2.59 -2.56
CA GLY A 104 13.69 3.33 -3.32
C GLY A 104 12.48 2.51 -3.76
N ASN A 105 12.23 1.37 -3.10
CA ASN A 105 11.19 0.40 -3.45
C ASN A 105 10.05 0.34 -2.42
N TYR A 106 9.88 1.38 -1.58
CA TYR A 106 8.79 1.39 -0.61
C TYR A 106 7.42 1.38 -1.33
N PRO A 107 6.48 0.47 -0.99
CA PRO A 107 5.20 0.35 -1.66
C PRO A 107 4.23 1.45 -1.23
N TRP A 108 4.31 2.60 -1.89
CA TRP A 108 3.46 3.76 -1.57
C TRP A 108 1.94 3.49 -1.72
N THR A 109 1.54 2.44 -2.43
CA THR A 109 0.14 2.11 -2.72
C THR A 109 -0.71 2.03 -1.46
N GLU A 110 -0.25 1.31 -0.42
CA GLU A 110 -1.07 1.11 0.78
C GLU A 110 -1.25 2.39 1.62
N ILE A 111 -0.25 3.25 1.67
CA ILE A 111 -0.27 4.42 2.56
C ILE A 111 -0.76 5.71 1.90
N ASN A 112 -0.67 5.78 0.56
CA ASN A 112 -1.00 7.00 -0.20
C ASN A 112 -2.43 7.48 0.04
N LEU A 113 -3.41 6.58 0.10
CA LEU A 113 -4.81 6.96 0.33
C LEU A 113 -4.99 7.59 1.72
N ILE A 114 -4.35 7.03 2.75
CA ILE A 114 -4.40 7.54 4.12
C ILE A 114 -3.74 8.92 4.19
N LEU A 115 -2.53 9.04 3.65
CA LEU A 115 -1.78 10.29 3.62
C LEU A 115 -2.53 11.40 2.89
N ARG A 116 -3.13 11.09 1.74
CA ARG A 116 -3.93 12.06 0.95
C ARG A 116 -5.22 12.45 1.67
N SER A 117 -5.88 11.51 2.34
CA SER A 117 -7.08 11.78 3.15
C SER A 117 -6.77 12.75 4.30
N LEU A 118 -5.67 12.52 5.02
CA LEU A 118 -5.22 13.40 6.10
C LEU A 118 -4.72 14.75 5.58
N THR A 119 -4.04 14.78 4.43
CA THR A 119 -3.61 16.03 3.77
C THR A 119 -4.82 16.87 3.34
N LEU A 120 -5.86 16.23 2.81
CA LEU A 120 -7.12 16.89 2.48
C LEU A 120 -7.80 17.46 3.74
N ALA A 121 -7.80 16.71 4.84
CA ALA A 121 -8.31 17.20 6.13
C ALA A 121 -7.52 18.41 6.63
N LEU A 122 -6.19 18.37 6.55
CA LEU A 122 -5.32 19.50 6.89
C LEU A 122 -5.62 20.72 6.01
N ALA A 123 -5.74 20.55 4.70
CA ALA A 123 -6.06 21.64 3.78
C ALA A 123 -7.39 22.32 4.13
N ALA A 124 -8.42 21.53 4.44
CA ALA A 124 -9.72 22.06 4.86
C ALA A 124 -9.67 22.74 6.24
N LEU A 125 -8.86 22.24 7.18
CA LEU A 125 -8.63 22.90 8.48
C LEU A 125 -7.89 24.24 8.31
N LEU A 126 -6.86 24.29 7.48
CA LEU A 126 -6.12 25.52 7.18
C LEU A 126 -7.02 26.57 6.52
N LEU A 127 -7.87 26.15 5.59
CA LEU A 127 -8.86 27.03 4.97
C LEU A 127 -9.87 27.56 6.00
N TYR A 128 -10.30 26.74 6.95
CA TYR A 128 -11.13 27.18 8.07
C TYR A 128 -10.39 28.17 8.97
N PHE A 129 -9.12 27.94 9.33
CA PHE A 129 -8.36 28.88 10.14
C PHE A 129 -8.18 30.23 9.43
N ALA A 130 -7.94 30.22 8.13
CA ALA A 130 -7.83 31.42 7.31
C ALA A 130 -9.16 32.18 7.22
N THR A 131 -10.23 31.51 6.82
CA THR A 131 -11.47 32.16 6.37
C THR A 131 -12.59 32.16 7.41
N GLY A 132 -12.53 31.28 8.42
CA GLY A 132 -13.62 31.02 9.36
C GLY A 132 -14.81 30.28 8.75
N ARG A 133 -14.76 29.95 7.45
CA ARG A 133 -15.86 29.27 6.75
C ARG A 133 -15.92 27.81 7.14
N LYS A 134 -17.12 27.34 7.47
CA LYS A 134 -17.41 25.93 7.73
C LYS A 134 -17.36 25.15 6.41
N GLN A 135 -16.65 24.02 6.39
CA GLN A 135 -16.31 23.29 5.16
C GLN A 135 -16.54 21.77 5.28
N PHE A 136 -17.33 21.29 6.24
CA PHE A 136 -17.39 19.84 6.50
C PHE A 136 -17.96 19.06 5.30
N ALA A 137 -19.06 19.56 4.73
CA ALA A 137 -19.67 18.93 3.57
C ALA A 137 -18.70 18.86 2.37
N ASN A 138 -17.95 19.95 2.13
CA ASN A 138 -16.96 20.01 1.05
C ASN A 138 -15.77 19.08 1.29
N PHE A 139 -15.30 18.98 2.54
CA PHE A 139 -14.30 17.99 2.92
C PHE A 139 -14.79 16.57 2.65
N CYS A 140 -15.97 16.20 3.13
CA CYS A 140 -16.54 14.87 2.88
C CYS A 140 -16.72 14.59 1.39
N PHE A 141 -17.23 15.57 0.62
CA PHE A 141 -17.38 15.45 -0.83
C PHE A 141 -16.05 15.15 -1.51
N LEU A 142 -15.01 15.95 -1.25
CA LEU A 142 -13.69 15.75 -1.83
C LEU A 142 -13.04 14.45 -1.36
N LEU A 143 -13.27 14.03 -0.11
CA LEU A 143 -12.78 12.76 0.41
C LEU A 143 -13.41 11.58 -0.32
N PHE A 144 -14.72 11.61 -0.57
CA PHE A 144 -15.38 10.56 -1.35
C PHE A 144 -14.94 10.55 -2.81
N CYS A 145 -14.73 11.73 -3.43
CA CYS A 145 -14.13 11.80 -4.76
C CYS A 145 -12.71 11.22 -4.79
N LEU A 146 -11.88 11.52 -3.78
CA LEU A 146 -10.53 10.99 -3.63
C LEU A 146 -10.52 9.45 -3.55
N ILE A 147 -11.40 8.87 -2.72
CA ILE A 147 -11.52 7.42 -2.55
C ILE A 147 -12.06 6.78 -3.83
N ALA A 148 -13.18 7.27 -4.35
CA ALA A 148 -13.80 6.74 -5.57
C ALA A 148 -12.85 6.81 -6.78
N ALA A 149 -11.99 7.83 -6.86
CA ALA A 149 -10.97 7.94 -7.88
C ALA A 149 -9.92 6.82 -7.83
N GLN A 150 -9.55 6.33 -6.64
CA GLN A 150 -8.59 5.21 -6.53
C GLN A 150 -9.16 3.96 -7.21
N TYR A 151 -10.43 3.66 -6.96
CA TYR A 151 -11.13 2.51 -7.52
C TYR A 151 -11.52 2.67 -8.98
N PHE A 152 -12.11 3.82 -9.34
CA PHE A 152 -12.51 4.10 -10.72
C PHE A 152 -11.33 4.00 -11.68
N ARG A 153 -10.14 4.45 -11.25
CA ARG A 153 -8.95 4.37 -12.09
C ARG A 153 -8.55 2.92 -12.41
N GLY A 154 -8.58 2.03 -11.41
CA GLY A 154 -8.35 0.60 -11.60
C GLY A 154 -9.37 -0.02 -12.54
N GLY A 155 -10.67 0.17 -12.27
CA GLY A 155 -11.75 -0.39 -13.08
C GLY A 155 -11.76 0.13 -14.53
N PHE A 156 -11.56 1.44 -14.73
CA PHE A 156 -11.48 2.04 -16.06
C PHE A 156 -10.33 1.44 -16.89
N HIS A 157 -9.17 1.24 -16.28
CA HIS A 157 -8.04 0.66 -16.98
C HIS A 157 -8.19 -0.84 -17.24
N LYS A 158 -8.79 -1.60 -16.31
CA LYS A 158 -9.18 -3.00 -16.57
C LYS A 158 -10.12 -3.11 -17.77
N LEU A 159 -11.10 -2.21 -17.90
CA LEU A 159 -11.94 -2.12 -19.11
C LEU A 159 -11.12 -1.79 -20.36
N ARG A 160 -10.21 -0.82 -20.27
CA ARG A 160 -9.38 -0.36 -21.39
C ARG A 160 -8.47 -1.47 -21.94
N ILE A 161 -7.85 -2.27 -21.07
CA ILE A 161 -6.97 -3.36 -21.50
C ILE A 161 -7.75 -4.62 -21.90
N GLY A 162 -9.08 -4.63 -21.78
CA GLY A 162 -9.87 -5.83 -22.08
C GLY A 162 -9.66 -6.93 -21.05
N TRP A 163 -9.42 -6.59 -19.79
CA TRP A 163 -9.08 -7.54 -18.72
C TRP A 163 -10.05 -8.73 -18.62
N ILE A 164 -11.36 -8.49 -18.79
CA ILE A 164 -12.38 -9.54 -18.74
C ILE A 164 -12.27 -10.59 -19.86
N LEU A 165 -11.55 -10.26 -20.95
CA LEU A 165 -11.31 -11.18 -22.07
C LEU A 165 -10.19 -12.19 -21.78
N HIS A 166 -9.48 -12.03 -20.66
CA HIS A 166 -8.42 -12.91 -20.19
C HIS A 166 -8.79 -13.45 -18.81
N PRO A 167 -9.72 -14.42 -18.72
CA PRO A 167 -10.34 -14.83 -17.45
C PRO A 167 -9.44 -15.77 -16.64
N HIS A 168 -8.22 -15.34 -16.36
CA HIS A 168 -7.16 -16.11 -15.70
C HIS A 168 -6.79 -15.54 -14.32
N LEU A 169 -7.76 -14.94 -13.62
CA LEU A 169 -7.56 -14.36 -12.28
C LEU A 169 -6.95 -15.37 -11.27
N ASN A 170 -7.20 -16.66 -11.46
CA ASN A 170 -6.60 -17.73 -10.66
C ASN A 170 -5.07 -17.77 -10.77
N LEU A 171 -4.46 -17.25 -11.85
CA LEU A 171 -3.00 -17.21 -12.00
C LEU A 171 -2.33 -16.25 -11.01
N LEU A 172 -3.05 -15.24 -10.50
CA LEU A 172 -2.57 -14.38 -9.43
C LEU A 172 -2.18 -15.19 -8.17
N MET A 173 -2.90 -16.29 -7.91
CA MET A 173 -2.61 -17.17 -6.78
C MET A 173 -1.30 -17.96 -6.97
N HIS A 174 -0.90 -18.25 -8.22
CA HIS A 174 0.39 -18.86 -8.50
C HIS A 174 1.53 -17.90 -8.20
N GLY A 175 1.44 -16.66 -8.70
CA GLY A 175 2.40 -15.61 -8.40
C GLY A 175 2.49 -15.32 -6.90
N ALA A 176 1.34 -15.28 -6.21
CA ALA A 176 1.31 -15.06 -4.77
C ALA A 176 1.96 -16.19 -3.97
N TRP A 177 1.71 -17.45 -4.33
CA TRP A 177 2.34 -18.57 -3.65
C TRP A 177 3.84 -18.64 -3.93
N ALA A 178 4.27 -18.36 -5.16
CA ALA A 178 5.69 -18.19 -5.48
C ALA A 178 6.34 -17.21 -4.49
N MET A 179 5.73 -16.03 -4.32
CA MET A 179 6.15 -14.93 -3.43
C MET A 179 5.90 -15.16 -1.92
N GLY A 180 5.59 -16.39 -1.52
CA GLY A 180 5.49 -16.77 -0.10
C GLY A 180 4.08 -16.80 0.49
N TRP A 181 3.03 -16.33 -0.20
CA TRP A 181 1.66 -16.38 0.32
C TRP A 181 1.14 -17.81 0.40
N ALA A 182 0.63 -18.21 1.57
CA ALA A 182 0.11 -19.55 1.81
C ALA A 182 1.12 -20.71 1.55
N ARG A 183 2.44 -20.47 1.63
CA ARG A 183 3.49 -21.51 1.56
C ARG A 183 3.38 -22.61 2.62
N PHE A 184 2.61 -22.38 3.69
CA PHE A 184 2.26 -23.43 4.66
C PHE A 184 1.40 -24.56 4.05
N LEU A 185 0.82 -24.35 2.86
CA LEU A 185 0.11 -25.37 2.10
C LEU A 185 1.06 -26.07 1.11
N PRO A 186 1.05 -27.42 1.05
CA PRO A 186 1.77 -28.14 0.00
C PRO A 186 1.32 -27.71 -1.39
N ALA A 187 2.27 -27.66 -2.34
CA ALA A 187 2.03 -27.23 -3.73
C ALA A 187 0.83 -27.94 -4.39
N GLU A 188 0.67 -29.25 -4.17
CA GLU A 188 -0.47 -30.02 -4.70
C GLU A 188 -1.83 -29.54 -4.16
N SER A 189 -1.89 -29.21 -2.87
CA SER A 189 -3.11 -28.69 -2.25
C SER A 189 -3.43 -27.28 -2.74
N TRP A 190 -2.39 -26.46 -2.95
CA TRP A 190 -2.53 -25.14 -3.54
C TRP A 190 -3.02 -25.21 -4.99
N ALA A 191 -2.43 -26.09 -5.81
CA ALA A 191 -2.86 -26.31 -7.19
C ALA A 191 -4.34 -26.74 -7.29
N ARG A 192 -4.79 -27.65 -6.41
CA ARG A 192 -6.22 -28.03 -6.31
C ARG A 192 -7.12 -26.86 -5.95
N LEU A 193 -6.68 -26.00 -5.02
CA LEU A 193 -7.43 -24.80 -4.64
C LEU A 193 -7.57 -23.84 -5.82
N ILE A 194 -6.48 -23.57 -6.54
CA ILE A 194 -6.48 -22.72 -7.75
C ILE A 194 -7.46 -23.27 -8.80
N GLN A 195 -7.43 -24.59 -9.07
CA GLN A 195 -8.34 -25.21 -10.01
C GLN A 195 -9.80 -25.03 -9.59
N MET A 196 -10.13 -25.24 -8.31
CA MET A 196 -11.49 -25.04 -7.80
C MET A 196 -11.94 -23.59 -7.94
N VAL A 197 -11.06 -22.64 -7.64
CA VAL A 197 -11.34 -21.20 -7.67
C VAL A 197 -11.43 -20.67 -9.11
N SER A 198 -10.77 -21.32 -10.08
CA SER A 198 -10.79 -20.89 -11.49
C SER A 198 -12.20 -20.82 -12.09
N ALA A 199 -13.13 -21.68 -11.64
CA ALA A 199 -14.54 -21.66 -12.04
C ALA A 199 -15.25 -20.33 -11.66
N ALA A 200 -14.73 -19.62 -10.65
CA ALA A 200 -15.26 -18.35 -10.18
C ALA A 200 -14.56 -17.13 -10.80
N ASN A 201 -13.57 -17.31 -11.70
CA ASN A 201 -12.81 -16.20 -12.30
C ASN A 201 -13.73 -15.13 -12.89
N VAL A 202 -14.56 -15.48 -13.87
CA VAL A 202 -15.44 -14.51 -14.54
C VAL A 202 -16.40 -13.82 -13.55
N PRO A 203 -17.14 -14.53 -12.67
CA PRO A 203 -17.95 -13.88 -11.64
C PRO A 203 -17.19 -12.87 -10.78
N LEU A 204 -15.98 -13.22 -10.32
CA LEU A 204 -15.17 -12.36 -9.46
C LEU A 204 -14.60 -11.16 -10.21
N MET A 205 -14.18 -11.35 -11.46
CA MET A 205 -13.73 -10.27 -12.33
C MET A 205 -14.88 -9.29 -12.64
N LEU A 206 -16.09 -9.80 -12.90
CA LEU A 206 -17.27 -8.96 -13.09
C LEU A 206 -17.61 -8.19 -11.81
N PHE A 207 -17.55 -8.83 -10.64
CA PHE A 207 -17.74 -8.16 -9.37
C PHE A 207 -16.72 -7.03 -9.16
N ALA A 208 -15.43 -7.31 -9.36
CA ALA A 208 -14.36 -6.31 -9.26
C ALA A 208 -14.61 -5.14 -10.21
N LEU A 209 -14.93 -5.39 -11.47
CA LEU A 209 -15.24 -4.35 -12.45
C LEU A 209 -16.46 -3.51 -12.06
N ILE A 210 -17.54 -4.13 -11.56
CA ILE A 210 -18.74 -3.41 -11.12
C ILE A 210 -18.41 -2.48 -9.95
N VAL A 211 -17.66 -2.97 -8.95
CA VAL A 211 -17.32 -2.20 -7.75
C VAL A 211 -16.30 -1.10 -8.06
N GLU A 212 -15.31 -1.38 -8.90
CA GLU A 212 -14.27 -0.42 -9.27
C GLU A 212 -14.76 0.60 -10.31
N ALA A 213 -15.21 0.16 -11.49
CA ALA A 213 -15.68 1.08 -12.53
C ALA A 213 -16.99 1.78 -12.12
N GLY A 214 -17.83 1.11 -11.33
CA GLY A 214 -19.04 1.72 -10.76
C GLY A 214 -18.75 2.82 -9.73
N ALA A 215 -17.53 2.94 -9.20
CA ALA A 215 -17.14 3.95 -8.22
C ALA A 215 -17.45 5.39 -8.69
N ILE A 216 -17.47 5.64 -10.00
CA ILE A 216 -17.86 6.94 -10.57
C ILE A 216 -19.31 7.34 -10.23
N LEU A 217 -20.17 6.36 -9.92
CA LEU A 217 -21.57 6.55 -9.53
C LEU A 217 -21.78 6.61 -8.01
N ALA A 218 -20.71 6.50 -7.21
CA ALA A 218 -20.82 6.37 -5.75
C ALA A 218 -21.57 7.54 -5.08
N LEU A 219 -21.48 8.75 -5.66
CA LEU A 219 -22.12 9.97 -5.15
C LEU A 219 -23.47 10.29 -5.80
N TRP A 220 -24.04 9.40 -6.63
CA TRP A 220 -25.33 9.62 -7.30
C TRP A 220 -26.48 9.84 -6.31
N ARG A 221 -26.62 8.96 -5.32
CA ARG A 221 -27.56 9.12 -4.20
C ARG A 221 -26.93 8.60 -2.93
N ARG A 222 -27.35 9.16 -1.79
CA ARG A 222 -26.90 8.79 -0.45
C ARG A 222 -26.85 7.27 -0.21
N ARG A 223 -27.84 6.52 -0.70
CA ARG A 223 -27.91 5.06 -0.50
C ARG A 223 -26.80 4.27 -1.18
N TRP A 224 -26.19 4.77 -2.26
CA TRP A 224 -25.17 4.04 -3.02
C TRP A 224 -23.81 4.05 -2.34
N LEU A 225 -23.47 5.15 -1.67
CA LEU A 225 -22.16 5.30 -1.07
C LEU A 225 -21.85 4.23 0.01
N PRO A 226 -22.77 3.88 0.94
CA PRO A 226 -22.57 2.74 1.84
C PRO A 226 -22.36 1.41 1.11
N TRP A 227 -23.08 1.16 0.01
CA TRP A 227 -22.90 -0.04 -0.80
C TRP A 227 -21.50 -0.10 -1.42
N PHE A 228 -20.98 1.02 -1.92
CA PHE A 228 -19.62 1.08 -2.46
C PHE A 228 -18.56 0.94 -1.37
N LEU A 229 -18.70 1.60 -0.23
CA LEU A 229 -17.77 1.44 0.90
C LEU A 229 -17.69 -0.03 1.34
N PHE A 230 -18.85 -0.71 1.45
CA PHE A 230 -18.89 -2.14 1.75
C PHE A 230 -18.32 -3.00 0.61
N GLY A 231 -18.63 -2.67 -0.64
CA GLY A 231 -18.12 -3.34 -1.83
C GLY A 231 -16.60 -3.27 -1.94
N TRP A 232 -15.99 -2.11 -1.67
CA TRP A 232 -14.54 -1.93 -1.67
C TRP A 232 -13.85 -2.70 -0.54
N MET A 233 -14.41 -2.69 0.67
CA MET A 233 -13.91 -3.54 1.76
C MET A 233 -13.99 -5.03 1.39
N THR A 234 -15.07 -5.45 0.72
CA THR A 234 -15.26 -6.84 0.27
C THR A 234 -14.26 -7.19 -0.83
N LEU A 235 -14.01 -6.28 -1.77
CA LEU A 235 -13.00 -6.41 -2.81
C LEU A 235 -11.60 -6.60 -2.20
N HIS A 236 -11.21 -5.78 -1.23
CA HIS A 236 -9.93 -5.92 -0.51
C HIS A 236 -9.82 -7.23 0.26
N GLY A 237 -10.91 -7.68 0.89
CA GLY A 237 -10.96 -9.01 1.50
C GLY A 237 -10.72 -10.12 0.48
N GLY A 238 -11.32 -10.03 -0.71
CA GLY A 238 -11.08 -10.95 -1.82
C GLY A 238 -9.63 -10.92 -2.31
N ILE A 239 -9.07 -9.72 -2.49
CA ILE A 239 -7.66 -9.54 -2.88
C ILE A 239 -6.72 -10.18 -1.85
N PHE A 240 -6.95 -9.96 -0.55
CA PHE A 240 -6.16 -10.58 0.50
C PHE A 240 -6.20 -12.12 0.43
N LEU A 241 -7.37 -12.72 0.22
CA LEU A 241 -7.51 -14.17 0.10
C LEU A 241 -6.74 -14.72 -1.12
N TYR A 242 -6.76 -14.00 -2.24
CA TYR A 242 -6.09 -14.41 -3.47
C TYR A 242 -4.58 -14.25 -3.45
N SER A 243 -4.10 -13.14 -2.89
CA SER A 243 -2.69 -12.73 -3.06
C SER A 243 -1.95 -12.42 -1.78
N GLY A 244 -2.57 -12.50 -0.61
CA GLY A 244 -1.94 -12.09 0.65
C GLY A 244 -1.81 -10.56 0.81
N PHE A 245 -2.36 -9.78 -0.12
CA PHE A 245 -2.34 -8.32 -0.08
C PHE A 245 -3.41 -7.78 0.87
N PHE A 246 -3.02 -7.42 2.08
CA PHE A 246 -3.92 -6.92 3.12
C PHE A 246 -3.98 -5.40 3.14
N PHE A 247 -4.90 -4.81 2.38
CA PHE A 247 -5.18 -3.36 2.37
C PHE A 247 -5.94 -2.86 3.62
N TRP A 248 -5.55 -3.32 4.81
CA TRP A 248 -6.29 -3.08 6.06
C TRP A 248 -6.43 -1.59 6.40
N LYS A 249 -5.46 -0.76 6.00
CA LYS A 249 -5.53 0.69 6.17
C LYS A 249 -6.67 1.30 5.34
N TRP A 250 -6.85 0.85 4.09
CA TRP A 250 -7.93 1.30 3.21
C TRP A 250 -9.28 0.82 3.74
N MET A 251 -9.39 -0.46 4.09
CA MET A 251 -10.60 -1.01 4.71
C MET A 251 -10.95 -0.28 6.02
N GLY A 252 -9.95 0.06 6.84
CA GLY A 252 -10.12 0.83 8.07
C GLY A 252 -10.68 2.23 7.80
N LEU A 253 -10.15 2.96 6.81
CA LEU A 253 -10.68 4.25 6.38
C LEU A 253 -12.16 4.14 5.96
N GLU A 254 -12.48 3.14 5.14
CA GLU A 254 -13.84 2.91 4.64
C GLU A 254 -14.81 2.57 5.75
N LEU A 255 -14.40 1.70 6.67
CA LEU A 255 -15.16 1.34 7.86
C LEU A 255 -15.41 2.56 8.76
N ILE A 256 -14.39 3.39 8.99
CA ILE A 256 -14.52 4.64 9.76
C ILE A 256 -15.57 5.54 9.10
N LEU A 257 -15.54 5.71 7.78
CA LEU A 257 -16.51 6.55 7.07
C LEU A 257 -17.93 5.96 7.13
N LEU A 258 -18.06 4.65 6.93
CA LEU A 258 -19.33 3.94 7.02
C LEU A 258 -19.97 4.11 8.41
N LEU A 259 -19.21 3.84 9.47
CA LEU A 259 -19.69 3.92 10.85
C LEU A 259 -19.96 5.35 11.32
N THR A 260 -19.13 6.31 10.93
CA THR A 260 -19.25 7.69 11.44
C THR A 260 -20.30 8.52 10.71
N LEU A 261 -20.59 8.22 9.44
CA LEU A 261 -21.50 9.03 8.61
C LEU A 261 -22.85 8.37 8.35
N PHE A 262 -22.91 7.02 8.34
CA PHE A 262 -24.11 6.30 7.89
C PHE A 262 -24.73 5.41 8.98
N TRP A 263 -23.91 4.75 9.81
CA TRP A 263 -24.41 3.80 10.81
C TRP A 263 -24.72 4.42 12.19
N ARG A 264 -24.89 5.74 12.26
CA ARG A 264 -25.34 6.40 13.49
C ARG A 264 -26.85 6.45 13.56
N LYS A 265 -27.40 6.46 14.78
CA LYS A 265 -28.84 6.68 15.03
C LYS A 265 -29.38 7.92 14.32
N GLN A 266 -28.56 8.97 14.23
CA GLN A 266 -28.81 10.16 13.43
C GLN A 266 -27.66 10.31 12.43
N PRO A 267 -27.84 9.80 11.19
CA PRO A 267 -26.85 9.94 10.14
C PRO A 267 -26.57 11.41 9.87
N VAL A 268 -25.32 11.75 9.55
CA VAL A 268 -24.97 13.14 9.24
C VAL A 268 -25.63 13.52 7.92
N GLU A 269 -26.42 14.59 7.92
CA GLU A 269 -26.95 15.18 6.70
C GLU A 269 -25.82 15.88 5.93
N LEU A 270 -25.62 15.47 4.69
CA LEU A 270 -24.60 16.04 3.81
C LEU A 270 -25.32 16.53 2.54
N PRO A 271 -25.29 17.84 2.23
CA PRO A 271 -25.94 18.40 1.04
C PRO A 271 -25.16 18.12 -0.26
N ILE A 272 -24.47 16.98 -0.32
CA ILE A 272 -23.55 16.58 -1.41
C ILE A 272 -24.20 15.59 -2.40
N PHE A 273 -25.41 15.11 -2.09
CA PHE A 273 -26.15 14.14 -2.92
C PHE A 273 -27.19 14.83 -3.80
N SER A 274 -26.77 15.85 -4.54
CA SER A 274 -27.60 16.58 -5.50
C SER A 274 -27.00 16.49 -6.91
N ARG A 275 -27.81 16.77 -7.93
CA ARG A 275 -27.36 16.68 -9.34
C ARG A 275 -26.09 17.51 -9.62
N PRO A 276 -25.94 18.76 -9.16
CA PRO A 276 -24.72 19.53 -9.37
C PRO A 276 -23.48 18.88 -8.76
N TYR A 277 -23.55 18.41 -7.51
CA TYR A 277 -22.42 17.71 -6.87
C TYR A 277 -22.09 16.40 -7.57
N PHE A 278 -23.11 15.65 -8.00
CA PHE A 278 -22.89 14.44 -8.76
C PHE A 278 -22.15 14.72 -10.08
N LEU A 279 -22.60 15.69 -10.89
CA LEU A 279 -21.91 16.07 -12.12
C LEU A 279 -20.48 16.55 -11.87
N PHE A 280 -20.26 17.31 -10.80
CA PHE A 280 -18.92 17.74 -10.42
C PHE A 280 -18.05 16.57 -9.93
N SER A 281 -18.63 15.58 -9.25
CA SER A 281 -17.92 14.37 -8.85
C SER A 281 -17.48 13.53 -10.04
N LEU A 282 -18.29 13.44 -11.11
CA LEU A 282 -17.90 12.76 -12.35
C LEU A 282 -16.59 13.34 -12.91
N LEU A 283 -16.50 14.67 -12.94
CA LEU A 283 -15.31 15.38 -13.40
C LEU A 283 -14.11 15.09 -12.48
N LEU A 284 -14.26 15.28 -11.16
CA LEU A 284 -13.15 15.09 -10.21
C LEU A 284 -12.65 13.64 -10.17
N ILE A 285 -13.55 12.66 -10.16
CA ILE A 285 -13.22 11.23 -10.14
C ILE A 285 -12.50 10.84 -11.45
N SER A 286 -12.98 11.32 -12.60
CA SER A 286 -12.35 11.05 -13.90
C SER A 286 -10.94 11.67 -14.01
N LEU A 287 -10.74 12.86 -13.42
CA LEU A 287 -9.44 13.52 -13.32
C LEU A 287 -8.59 13.00 -12.16
N GLY A 288 -8.99 11.92 -11.50
CA GLY A 288 -8.37 11.39 -10.29
C GLY A 288 -6.88 11.07 -10.40
N ARG A 289 -6.39 10.66 -11.58
CA ARG A 289 -4.95 10.49 -11.80
C ARG A 289 -4.17 11.79 -11.62
N ILE A 290 -4.69 12.90 -12.12
CA ILE A 290 -4.03 14.21 -12.09
C ILE A 290 -4.22 14.87 -10.74
N LEU A 291 -5.45 14.90 -10.24
CA LEU A 291 -5.81 15.61 -9.01
C LEU A 291 -5.40 14.86 -7.76
N PHE A 292 -5.60 13.55 -7.77
CA PHE A 292 -5.47 12.70 -6.60
C PHE A 292 -4.36 11.69 -6.72
N GLY A 293 -3.62 11.62 -7.84
CA GLY A 293 -2.52 10.67 -8.05
C GLY A 293 -2.96 9.21 -7.98
N ALA A 294 -4.19 8.88 -8.35
CA ALA A 294 -4.72 7.52 -8.28
C ALA A 294 -3.82 6.53 -9.06
N PRO A 295 -3.36 5.43 -8.43
CA PRO A 295 -2.45 4.48 -9.05
C PRO A 295 -3.16 3.72 -10.18
N ASN A 296 -2.36 3.13 -11.07
CA ASN A 296 -2.88 2.18 -12.04
C ASN A 296 -2.76 0.78 -11.46
N LEU A 297 -3.89 0.15 -11.12
CA LEU A 297 -3.95 -1.23 -10.62
C LEU A 297 -4.73 -2.09 -11.62
N SER A 298 -4.15 -2.26 -12.80
CA SER A 298 -4.65 -3.12 -13.87
C SER A 298 -3.46 -3.84 -14.49
N TRP A 299 -3.56 -5.15 -14.63
CA TRP A 299 -2.56 -6.02 -15.26
C TRP A 299 -3.27 -7.31 -15.66
N PHE A 300 -2.57 -8.15 -16.43
CA PHE A 300 -2.93 -9.54 -16.67
C PHE A 300 -2.10 -10.43 -15.75
N ASP A 301 -2.76 -11.40 -15.16
CA ASP A 301 -2.11 -12.45 -14.38
C ASP A 301 -1.57 -13.52 -15.34
N THR A 302 -0.37 -14.03 -15.08
CA THR A 302 0.36 -14.92 -16.00
C THR A 302 0.87 -16.16 -15.27
N PRO A 303 1.18 -17.26 -15.99
CA PRO A 303 1.70 -18.49 -15.37
C PRO A 303 3.18 -18.43 -15.00
N LEU A 304 3.89 -17.32 -15.25
CA LEU A 304 5.34 -17.19 -15.05
C LEU A 304 5.65 -16.15 -13.98
N ALA A 305 6.28 -16.58 -12.89
CA ALA A 305 6.76 -15.73 -11.80
C ALA A 305 8.29 -15.71 -11.76
N TYR A 306 8.85 -14.51 -11.65
CA TYR A 306 10.23 -14.29 -11.20
C TYR A 306 10.18 -13.85 -9.75
N ASP A 307 10.85 -14.57 -8.86
CA ASP A 307 10.96 -14.26 -7.44
C ASP A 307 12.43 -14.21 -7.01
N TYR A 308 12.68 -13.69 -5.81
CA TYR A 308 14.01 -13.59 -5.22
C TYR A 308 14.02 -14.25 -3.84
N GLU A 309 14.83 -15.30 -3.73
CA GLU A 309 15.10 -15.98 -2.47
C GLU A 309 16.38 -15.41 -1.85
N PHE A 310 16.35 -15.23 -0.53
CA PHE A 310 17.45 -14.67 0.22
C PHE A 310 17.90 -15.71 1.23
N GLU A 311 19.17 -16.09 1.20
CA GLU A 311 19.74 -17.05 2.13
C GLU A 311 20.85 -16.39 2.96
N VAL A 312 20.79 -16.53 4.29
CA VAL A 312 21.89 -16.16 5.18
C VAL A 312 22.87 -17.31 5.27
N VAL A 313 24.15 -17.03 4.98
CA VAL A 313 25.26 -17.93 5.30
C VAL A 313 25.84 -17.50 6.64
N GLY A 314 25.75 -18.35 7.66
CA GLY A 314 26.30 -18.13 8.99
C GLY A 314 27.83 -18.24 9.05
N ALA A 315 28.43 -17.82 10.16
CA ALA A 315 29.88 -17.90 10.40
C ALA A 315 30.43 -19.34 10.37
N SER A 316 29.59 -20.34 10.69
CA SER A 316 29.90 -21.77 10.58
C SER A 316 29.86 -22.31 9.15
N GLY A 317 29.29 -21.54 8.21
CA GLY A 317 28.98 -21.97 6.85
C GLY A 317 27.61 -22.63 6.70
N ALA A 318 26.81 -22.75 7.77
CA ALA A 318 25.42 -23.18 7.68
C ALA A 318 24.59 -22.14 6.90
N VAL A 319 23.60 -22.63 6.16
CA VAL A 319 22.72 -21.82 5.30
C VAL A 319 21.31 -21.81 5.91
N TYR A 320 20.71 -20.63 5.98
CA TYR A 320 19.38 -20.40 6.55
C TYR A 320 18.56 -19.53 5.62
N ASP A 321 17.25 -19.71 5.62
CA ASP A 321 16.33 -18.84 4.88
C ASP A 321 16.22 -17.47 5.56
N LEU A 322 16.27 -16.40 4.78
CA LEU A 322 16.00 -15.02 5.17
C LEU A 322 14.64 -14.59 4.61
N PRO A 323 13.52 -14.97 5.25
CA PRO A 323 12.22 -14.59 4.73
C PRO A 323 12.05 -13.07 4.79
N PRO A 324 11.40 -12.45 3.78
CA PRO A 324 11.17 -11.00 3.75
C PRO A 324 10.54 -10.41 5.02
N SER A 325 9.78 -11.21 5.77
CA SER A 325 9.18 -10.83 7.05
C SER A 325 10.21 -10.41 8.11
N GLN A 326 11.46 -10.86 8.01
CA GLN A 326 12.55 -10.45 8.91
C GLN A 326 13.20 -9.13 8.50
N LEU A 327 13.03 -8.71 7.25
CA LEU A 327 13.51 -7.42 6.75
C LEU A 327 12.53 -6.31 7.12
N SER A 328 12.20 -6.21 8.42
CA SER A 328 11.16 -5.35 8.97
C SER A 328 11.13 -3.95 8.33
N TYR A 329 9.94 -3.54 7.85
CA TYR A 329 9.64 -2.27 7.15
C TYR A 329 10.23 -2.09 5.75
N TYR A 330 11.14 -2.95 5.35
CA TYR A 330 11.51 -3.17 3.95
C TYR A 330 10.76 -4.37 3.36
N ASN A 331 10.17 -5.21 4.23
CA ASN A 331 9.49 -6.47 3.93
C ASN A 331 8.65 -6.41 2.66
N ASP A 332 7.82 -5.39 2.47
CA ASP A 332 6.90 -5.37 1.35
C ASP A 332 7.63 -5.23 0.00
N GLY A 333 8.72 -4.45 -0.05
CA GLY A 333 9.55 -4.34 -1.25
C GLY A 333 10.25 -5.66 -1.58
N PHE A 334 10.63 -6.41 -0.53
CA PHE A 334 11.23 -7.74 -0.65
C PHE A 334 10.21 -8.81 -1.04
N VAL A 335 9.00 -8.81 -0.46
CA VAL A 335 7.91 -9.73 -0.83
C VAL A 335 7.43 -9.49 -2.25
N LEU A 336 7.46 -8.25 -2.76
CA LEU A 336 7.10 -7.99 -4.16
C LEU A 336 8.21 -8.41 -5.14
N GLY A 337 9.41 -8.75 -4.69
CA GLY A 337 10.50 -9.17 -5.57
C GLY A 337 10.86 -8.11 -6.61
N ILE A 338 10.74 -6.81 -6.29
CA ILE A 338 11.02 -5.72 -7.25
C ILE A 338 12.55 -5.49 -7.30
N PHE A 339 13.25 -6.48 -7.85
CA PHE A 339 14.71 -6.54 -7.94
C PHE A 339 15.20 -6.93 -9.33
N ASP A 340 14.40 -6.63 -10.36
CA ASP A 340 14.74 -6.94 -11.75
C ASP A 340 16.09 -6.35 -12.19
N GLN A 341 16.54 -5.28 -11.52
CA GLN A 341 17.84 -4.67 -11.78
C GLN A 341 19.04 -5.46 -11.23
N LEU A 342 18.83 -6.57 -10.50
CA LEU A 342 19.90 -7.39 -9.95
C LEU A 342 20.40 -8.47 -10.93
N THR A 343 19.63 -8.77 -11.98
CA THR A 343 19.90 -9.89 -12.90
C THR A 343 20.15 -9.39 -14.32
N ALA A 344 21.04 -10.05 -15.04
CA ALA A 344 21.28 -9.73 -16.45
C ALA A 344 20.19 -10.32 -17.36
N GLU A 345 19.53 -11.38 -16.89
CA GLU A 345 18.50 -12.14 -17.56
C GLU A 345 17.24 -11.30 -17.80
N PRO A 346 16.59 -11.44 -18.99
CA PRO A 346 15.34 -10.75 -19.28
C PRO A 346 14.21 -11.30 -18.41
N GLN A 347 13.30 -10.42 -18.00
CA GLN A 347 12.11 -10.79 -17.25
C GLN A 347 10.86 -10.46 -18.07
N LEU A 348 10.05 -11.48 -18.34
CA LEU A 348 8.83 -11.34 -19.13
C LEU A 348 7.65 -10.79 -18.33
N THR A 349 7.72 -10.89 -17.01
CA THR A 349 6.66 -10.50 -16.08
C THR A 349 7.25 -9.66 -14.94
N ASN A 350 6.39 -8.96 -14.21
CA ASN A 350 6.75 -8.21 -13.01
C ASN A 350 6.45 -9.05 -11.76
N ALA A 351 6.69 -8.44 -10.59
CA ALA A 351 6.20 -8.87 -9.29
C ALA A 351 4.83 -9.57 -9.35
N TYR A 352 4.68 -10.69 -8.66
CA TYR A 352 3.43 -11.47 -8.59
C TYR A 352 2.95 -12.07 -9.92
N ALA A 353 3.87 -12.33 -10.86
CA ALA A 353 3.57 -12.95 -12.15
C ALA A 353 2.58 -12.14 -13.00
N VAL A 354 2.77 -10.82 -13.09
CA VAL A 354 1.85 -9.93 -13.79
C VAL A 354 2.50 -9.19 -14.96
N THR A 355 1.73 -8.92 -16.01
CA THR A 355 2.16 -8.06 -17.13
C THR A 355 1.08 -7.06 -17.54
N ASN A 356 1.51 -5.92 -18.08
CA ASN A 356 0.59 -4.95 -18.70
C ASN A 356 0.42 -5.17 -20.20
N ASP A 357 1.19 -6.09 -20.79
CA ASP A 357 1.15 -6.40 -22.21
C ASP A 357 0.19 -7.56 -22.48
N PRO A 358 -0.94 -7.34 -23.18
CA PRO A 358 -1.91 -8.39 -23.48
C PRO A 358 -1.33 -9.49 -24.38
N GLN A 359 -0.37 -9.17 -25.25
CA GLN A 359 0.25 -10.16 -26.13
C GLN A 359 1.17 -11.07 -25.31
N MET A 360 2.03 -10.48 -24.47
CA MET A 360 2.86 -11.25 -23.54
C MET A 360 2.03 -12.17 -22.64
N ALA A 361 0.91 -11.68 -22.11
CA ALA A 361 0.01 -12.52 -21.31
C ALA A 361 -0.53 -13.70 -22.11
N ALA A 362 -0.98 -13.47 -23.35
CA ALA A 362 -1.47 -14.53 -24.24
C ALA A 362 -0.37 -15.54 -24.60
N ASP A 363 0.84 -15.07 -24.90
CA ASP A 363 1.98 -15.92 -25.26
C ASP A 363 2.42 -16.80 -24.07
N LEU A 364 2.48 -16.23 -22.87
CA LEU A 364 2.80 -16.99 -21.65
C LEU A 364 1.71 -18.02 -21.31
N ILE A 365 0.43 -17.71 -21.53
CA ILE A 365 -0.68 -18.66 -21.33
C ILE A 365 -0.64 -19.79 -22.38
N ALA A 366 -0.16 -19.50 -23.59
CA ALA A 366 -0.03 -20.49 -24.66
C ALA A 366 1.24 -21.36 -24.55
N ALA A 367 2.21 -20.95 -23.74
CA ALA A 367 3.40 -21.75 -23.46
C ALA A 367 3.05 -23.02 -22.69
N HIS A 368 3.65 -24.14 -23.06
CA HIS A 368 3.38 -25.45 -22.43
C HIS A 368 4.66 -26.15 -21.95
N SER A 369 5.81 -25.48 -22.09
CA SER A 369 7.09 -26.02 -21.68
C SER A 369 8.08 -24.91 -21.29
N VAL A 370 9.09 -25.29 -20.52
CA VAL A 370 10.23 -24.40 -20.20
C VAL A 370 10.94 -23.94 -21.48
N ALA A 371 11.01 -24.78 -22.50
CA ALA A 371 11.63 -24.42 -23.78
C ALA A 371 10.88 -23.28 -24.49
N ASP A 372 9.55 -23.24 -24.39
CA ASP A 372 8.73 -22.15 -24.93
C ASP A 372 9.03 -20.85 -24.18
N ILE A 373 9.14 -20.89 -22.85
CA ILE A 373 9.50 -19.73 -22.02
C ILE A 373 10.88 -19.20 -22.38
N LEU A 374 11.89 -20.07 -22.47
CA LEU A 374 13.25 -19.67 -22.89
C LEU A 374 13.26 -19.07 -24.30
N THR A 375 12.40 -19.58 -25.19
CA THR A 375 12.26 -19.03 -26.55
C THR A 375 11.61 -17.64 -26.52
N LEU A 376 10.64 -17.39 -25.63
CA LEU A 376 10.07 -16.07 -25.41
C LEU A 376 11.10 -15.12 -24.80
N GLU A 377 11.83 -15.55 -23.76
CA GLU A 377 12.88 -14.74 -23.12
C GLU A 377 13.95 -14.29 -24.13
N ALA A 378 14.38 -15.19 -25.02
CA ALA A 378 15.35 -14.87 -26.07
C ALA A 378 14.87 -13.79 -27.06
N GLN A 379 13.56 -13.53 -27.15
CA GLN A 379 12.98 -12.47 -27.99
C GLN A 379 12.98 -11.09 -27.30
N PHE A 380 13.24 -11.03 -25.98
CA PHE A 380 13.24 -9.79 -25.21
C PHE A 380 14.67 -9.32 -24.93
N PRO A 381 15.17 -8.30 -25.65
CA PRO A 381 16.59 -7.96 -25.65
C PRO A 381 17.04 -7.04 -24.49
N ALA A 382 16.16 -6.71 -23.54
CA ALA A 382 16.46 -5.70 -22.53
C ALA A 382 16.72 -6.32 -21.16
N SER A 383 18.00 -6.40 -20.79
CA SER A 383 18.39 -6.51 -19.39
C SER A 383 18.03 -5.21 -18.66
N THR A 384 17.42 -5.29 -17.49
CA THR A 384 17.22 -4.14 -16.59
C THR A 384 18.35 -4.01 -15.56
N TYR A 385 19.41 -4.81 -15.70
CA TYR A 385 20.59 -4.79 -14.82
C TYR A 385 21.13 -3.37 -14.62
N ASP A 386 21.29 -2.99 -13.36
CA ASP A 386 21.85 -1.70 -12.96
C ASP A 386 22.91 -1.93 -11.87
N GLU A 387 24.18 -1.76 -12.24
CA GLU A 387 25.33 -1.93 -11.34
C GLU A 387 25.22 -1.05 -10.09
N ALA A 388 24.65 0.16 -10.21
CA ALA A 388 24.46 1.05 -9.06
C ALA A 388 23.38 0.51 -8.10
N ARG A 389 22.36 -0.20 -8.62
CA ARG A 389 21.34 -0.85 -7.79
C ARG A 389 21.88 -2.09 -7.10
N VAL A 390 22.70 -2.88 -7.79
CA VAL A 390 23.42 -4.02 -7.18
C VAL A 390 24.30 -3.53 -6.04
N ALA A 391 25.11 -2.48 -6.26
CA ALA A 391 25.95 -1.91 -5.22
C ALA A 391 25.13 -1.35 -4.04
N ALA A 392 23.98 -0.73 -4.30
CA ALA A 392 23.09 -0.25 -3.25
C ALA A 392 22.45 -1.39 -2.44
N MET A 393 22.11 -2.51 -3.07
CA MET A 393 21.63 -3.71 -2.39
C MET A 393 22.72 -4.36 -1.53
N ASP A 394 23.95 -4.49 -2.06
CA ASP A 394 25.10 -5.00 -1.31
C ASP A 394 25.42 -4.12 -0.07
N ASP A 395 25.49 -2.79 -0.22
CA ASP A 395 25.66 -1.88 0.94
C ASP A 395 24.51 -2.01 1.94
N PHE A 396 23.26 -2.11 1.46
CA PHE A 396 22.10 -2.33 2.31
C PHE A 396 22.23 -3.59 3.15
N LEU A 397 22.43 -4.74 2.52
CA LEU A 397 22.50 -6.04 3.20
C LEU A 397 23.71 -6.13 4.13
N ARG A 398 24.87 -5.60 3.74
CA ARG A 398 26.05 -5.57 4.61
C ARG A 398 25.81 -4.78 5.89
N ARG A 399 25.22 -3.59 5.80
CA ARG A 399 24.89 -2.78 6.99
C ARG A 399 23.81 -3.44 7.83
N TYR A 400 22.79 -3.98 7.17
CA TYR A 400 21.70 -4.68 7.83
C TYR A 400 22.22 -5.87 8.64
N LEU A 401 23.01 -6.76 8.04
CA LEU A 401 23.65 -7.89 8.72
C LEU A 401 24.65 -7.44 9.80
N GLY A 402 25.40 -6.38 9.52
CA GLY A 402 26.36 -5.81 10.48
C GLY A 402 25.68 -5.47 11.80
N HIS A 403 24.58 -4.73 11.76
CA HIS A 403 23.81 -4.41 12.97
C HIS A 403 23.00 -5.60 13.51
N TRP A 404 22.60 -6.56 12.67
CA TRP A 404 21.95 -7.78 13.14
C TRP A 404 22.89 -8.62 14.01
N ASN A 405 24.18 -8.69 13.66
CA ASN A 405 25.18 -9.42 14.44
C ASN A 405 25.53 -8.75 15.78
N GLU A 406 25.10 -7.51 16.01
CA GLU A 406 25.30 -6.84 17.29
C GLU A 406 24.30 -7.35 18.34
N PRO A 407 24.63 -7.31 19.65
CA PRO A 407 23.69 -7.68 20.69
C PRO A 407 22.37 -6.91 20.55
N ALA A 408 21.26 -7.65 20.45
CA ALA A 408 19.94 -7.07 20.23
C ALA A 408 19.65 -5.95 21.25
N ALA A 409 19.27 -4.78 20.72
CA ALA A 409 18.74 -3.72 21.56
C ALA A 409 17.48 -4.23 22.28
N PRO A 410 17.22 -3.78 23.53
CA PRO A 410 16.04 -4.22 24.25
C PRO A 410 14.78 -3.85 23.45
N THR A 411 13.94 -4.85 23.19
CA THR A 411 12.67 -4.67 22.48
C THR A 411 11.80 -3.68 23.25
N LEU A 412 11.39 -2.60 22.58
CA LEU A 412 10.52 -1.61 23.19
C LEU A 412 9.12 -2.21 23.42
N LEU A 413 8.46 -1.85 24.52
CA LEU A 413 7.08 -2.28 24.81
C LEU A 413 6.13 -1.98 23.65
N LEU A 414 6.34 -0.89 22.93
CA LEU A 414 5.56 -0.49 21.75
C LEU A 414 5.62 -1.54 20.62
N CYS A 415 6.71 -2.30 20.50
CA CYS A 415 6.89 -3.31 19.45
C CYS A 415 6.06 -4.59 19.73
N GLN A 416 5.52 -4.77 20.93
CA GLN A 416 4.71 -5.96 21.27
C GLN A 416 3.32 -5.96 20.63
N ILE A 417 2.92 -4.85 20.01
CA ILE A 417 1.63 -4.72 19.31
C ILE A 417 1.91 -4.26 17.87
N PRO A 418 2.58 -5.08 17.04
CA PRO A 418 2.89 -4.71 15.68
C PRO A 418 1.61 -4.46 14.88
N SER A 419 1.66 -3.56 13.90
CA SER A 419 0.58 -3.42 12.94
C SER A 419 0.50 -4.65 12.04
N PRO A 420 -0.67 -5.04 11.52
CA PRO A 420 -0.77 -6.11 10.54
C PRO A 420 0.12 -5.82 9.31
N PRO A 421 0.84 -6.83 8.79
CA PRO A 421 1.64 -6.63 7.58
C PRO A 421 0.73 -6.36 6.39
N HIS A 422 1.23 -5.56 5.44
CA HIS A 422 0.53 -5.31 4.18
C HIS A 422 0.60 -6.54 3.28
N LEU A 423 1.80 -7.10 3.15
CA LEU A 423 2.07 -8.30 2.38
C LEU A 423 2.38 -9.45 3.32
N TRP A 424 1.60 -10.51 3.23
CA TRP A 424 1.78 -11.70 4.05
C TRP A 424 2.57 -12.75 3.27
N SER A 425 3.67 -13.20 3.86
CA SER A 425 4.48 -14.30 3.34
C SER A 425 4.85 -15.26 4.48
N PHE A 426 5.12 -16.51 4.12
CA PHE A 426 5.50 -17.58 5.04
C PHE A 426 6.76 -18.25 4.52
N ALA A 427 7.72 -18.51 5.41
CA ALA A 427 8.95 -19.22 5.09
C ALA A 427 8.69 -20.71 4.86
N GLU A 428 9.50 -21.35 4.01
CA GLU A 428 9.44 -22.79 3.72
C GLU A 428 10.52 -23.58 4.48
N HIS A 429 11.67 -22.95 4.74
CA HIS A 429 12.84 -23.61 5.32
C HIS A 429 13.17 -23.11 6.73
N THR A 430 14.26 -23.63 7.30
CA THR A 430 14.77 -23.19 8.60
C THR A 430 15.16 -21.72 8.51
N VAL A 431 14.39 -20.89 9.20
CA VAL A 431 14.56 -19.45 9.23
C VAL A 431 15.79 -19.07 10.07
N PHE A 432 16.59 -18.13 9.56
CA PHE A 432 17.66 -17.52 10.33
C PHE A 432 17.05 -16.79 11.54
N SER A 433 17.37 -17.18 12.76
CA SER A 433 16.85 -16.60 14.00
C SER A 433 17.98 -16.33 15.00
N GLU A 434 19.08 -15.75 14.50
CA GLU A 434 20.25 -15.35 15.30
C GLU A 434 20.95 -16.53 15.99
N GLN A 435 20.87 -17.73 15.41
CA GLN A 435 21.54 -18.91 15.97
C GLN A 435 23.07 -18.75 15.96
N GLU A 436 23.60 -17.93 15.04
CA GLU A 436 25.01 -17.57 14.89
C GLU A 436 25.16 -16.24 14.14
N PRO A 437 26.35 -15.61 14.13
CA PRO A 437 26.57 -14.41 13.32
C PRO A 437 26.41 -14.70 11.82
N ALA A 438 25.67 -13.84 11.12
CA ALA A 438 25.54 -13.84 9.67
C ALA A 438 26.84 -13.36 9.00
N ALA A 439 27.38 -14.15 8.07
CA ALA A 439 28.58 -13.80 7.32
C ALA A 439 28.27 -13.08 6.00
N ARG A 440 27.26 -13.55 5.25
CA ARG A 440 26.77 -12.92 4.02
C ARG A 440 25.33 -13.32 3.72
N VAL A 441 24.69 -12.61 2.80
CA VAL A 441 23.42 -13.02 2.17
C VAL A 441 23.70 -13.40 0.72
N ASP A 442 23.29 -14.60 0.34
CA ASP A 442 23.27 -15.04 -1.06
C ASP A 442 21.83 -14.78 -1.59
N ILE A 443 21.72 -14.19 -2.79
CA ILE A 443 20.45 -13.84 -3.42
C ILE A 443 20.30 -14.70 -4.67
N TYR A 444 19.18 -15.40 -4.77
CA TYR A 444 18.86 -16.26 -5.91
C TYR A 444 17.62 -15.73 -6.60
N GLN A 445 17.67 -15.63 -7.93
CA GLN A 445 16.44 -15.46 -8.70
C GLN A 445 15.84 -16.83 -8.96
N THR A 446 14.59 -17.02 -8.56
CA THR A 446 13.82 -18.23 -8.83
C THR A 446 12.80 -17.95 -9.91
N VAL A 447 12.76 -18.81 -10.93
CA VAL A 447 11.75 -18.76 -12.00
C VAL A 447 10.77 -19.90 -11.80
N SER A 448 9.49 -19.56 -11.59
CA SER A 448 8.41 -20.53 -11.43
C SER A 448 7.45 -20.44 -12.61
N PHE A 449 7.26 -21.55 -13.33
CA PHE A 449 6.34 -21.66 -14.44
C PHE A 449 5.26 -22.72 -14.15
N TYR A 450 4.00 -22.32 -14.20
CA TYR A 450 2.84 -23.16 -13.89
C TYR A 450 2.00 -23.40 -15.15
N TYR A 451 2.00 -24.64 -15.65
CA TYR A 451 1.31 -25.01 -16.90
C TYR A 451 0.34 -26.18 -16.72
#